data_AF-A0A1D2WB69-F1
#
_entry.id   AF-A0A1D2WB69-F1
#
_cell.length_a   1.000
_cell.length_b   1.000
_cell.length_c   1.000
_cell.angle_alpha   90.00
_cell.angle_beta   90.00
_cell.angle_gamma   90.00
#
_symmetry.space_group_name_H-M   'P 1'
#
loop_
_entity.id
_entity.type
_entity.pdbx_description
1 polymer ?
#
loop_
_entity_poly.entity_id
_entity_poly.type
_entity_poly.pdbx_seq_one_letter_code
_entity_poly.pdbx_strand_id
1 'polypeptide(L)'
;MAKYYPGTSKVAQNRSNFQDPEYELEKLREVSDEDVVSILGHRAPGEEYPSAHPPLEEMDEPEDPIRELVEPVDGAKAGDRVRYIQFTDSMYFAPAQPYLRSRAYLCRYRGADAGTLSGRQIIEARERDLEKISKELLETEFFDPARSGIRGKSVHGHSLRLDEDGMMFDMLRRQILNKETGQVEAVKNQIGDELDEPVALGAPLDEETLKDKTTIYRKDGEAYRDDKDAVEVCQRIHVLRSQGGFYPE
;
A
#
# COMPACT_ATOMS: atom_id res chain seq x y z
N MET A 1 12.33 14.24 -16.40
CA MET A 1 12.27 13.12 -15.44
C MET A 1 12.03 13.70 -14.05
N ALA A 2 11.00 13.23 -13.34
CA ALA A 2 10.71 13.69 -11.98
C ALA A 2 11.81 13.24 -11.00
N LYS A 3 11.94 13.94 -9.85
CA LYS A 3 13.01 13.71 -8.87
C LYS A 3 12.55 13.00 -7.58
N TYR A 4 11.24 12.71 -7.45
CA TYR A 4 10.53 12.01 -6.37
C TYR A 4 11.00 12.19 -4.91
N TYR A 5 12.21 11.76 -4.55
CA TYR A 5 12.74 11.81 -3.19
C TYR A 5 14.24 12.16 -3.15
N PRO A 6 14.71 13.02 -2.23
CA PRO A 6 16.13 13.33 -2.06
C PRO A 6 16.87 12.21 -1.30
N GLY A 7 18.17 12.10 -1.55
CA GLY A 7 19.07 11.20 -0.83
C GLY A 7 19.95 10.37 -1.75
N THR A 8 21.01 9.80 -1.19
CA THR A 8 21.95 8.92 -1.92
C THR A 8 21.98 7.49 -1.37
N SER A 9 21.22 7.22 -0.32
CA SER A 9 21.09 5.89 0.27
C SER A 9 20.26 4.96 -0.62
N LYS A 10 20.37 3.65 -0.34
CA LYS A 10 19.53 2.66 -0.99
C LYS A 10 18.06 2.85 -0.62
N VAL A 11 17.78 3.20 0.65
CA VAL A 11 16.44 3.58 1.12
C VAL A 11 15.84 4.74 0.32
N ALA A 12 16.62 5.79 0.00
CA ALA A 12 16.16 6.91 -0.81
C ALA A 12 15.88 6.51 -2.27
N GLN A 13 16.72 5.64 -2.85
CA GLN A 13 16.50 5.09 -4.18
C GLN A 13 15.22 4.24 -4.22
N ASN A 14 15.02 3.34 -3.26
CA ASN A 14 13.81 2.53 -3.17
C ASN A 14 12.56 3.41 -3.06
N ARG A 15 12.61 4.48 -2.26
CA ARG A 15 11.50 5.47 -2.17
C ARG A 15 11.18 6.09 -3.53
N SER A 16 12.21 6.42 -4.31
CA SER A 16 12.04 6.97 -5.65
C SER A 16 11.45 5.93 -6.62
N ASN A 17 11.94 4.69 -6.60
CA ASN A 17 11.45 3.60 -7.45
C ASN A 17 9.93 3.37 -7.25
N PHE A 18 9.48 3.25 -6.00
CA PHE A 18 8.05 3.09 -5.72
C PHE A 18 7.21 4.29 -6.16
N GLN A 19 7.75 5.51 -6.15
CA GLN A 19 7.05 6.71 -6.60
C GLN A 19 7.07 6.90 -8.13
N ASP A 20 8.00 6.26 -8.84
CA ASP A 20 8.17 6.44 -10.28
C ASP A 20 7.26 5.49 -11.09
N PRO A 21 6.21 5.95 -11.79
CA PRO A 21 5.31 5.07 -12.53
C PRO A 21 6.01 4.28 -13.64
N GLU A 22 7.17 4.75 -14.13
CA GLU A 22 7.98 4.08 -15.14
C GLU A 22 8.87 2.97 -14.57
N TYR A 23 9.03 2.90 -13.24
CA TYR A 23 9.70 1.78 -12.59
C TYR A 23 8.74 0.59 -12.50
N GLU A 24 9.13 -0.52 -13.11
CA GLU A 24 8.43 -1.80 -13.04
C GLU A 24 8.67 -2.45 -11.68
N LEU A 25 7.61 -2.58 -10.89
CA LEU A 25 7.66 -3.19 -9.56
C LEU A 25 7.89 -4.71 -9.71
N GLU A 26 8.87 -5.24 -8.97
CA GLU A 26 9.15 -6.68 -9.04
C GLU A 26 7.95 -7.50 -8.53
N LYS A 27 7.44 -8.39 -9.37
CA LYS A 27 6.41 -9.37 -9.00
C LYS A 27 7.04 -10.56 -8.27
N LEU A 28 6.59 -10.81 -7.05
CA LEU A 28 7.14 -11.82 -6.13
C LEU A 28 6.22 -13.03 -5.93
N ARG A 29 4.95 -12.91 -6.29
CA ARG A 29 3.93 -13.97 -6.16
C ARG A 29 2.79 -13.75 -7.15
N GLU A 30 1.95 -14.77 -7.31
CA GLU A 30 0.69 -14.71 -8.05
C GLU A 30 -0.46 -14.93 -7.07
N VAL A 31 -1.50 -14.10 -7.15
CA VAL A 31 -2.74 -14.23 -6.37
C VAL A 31 -3.89 -14.15 -7.36
N SER A 32 -4.79 -15.14 -7.39
CA SER A 32 -5.89 -15.14 -8.36
C SER A 32 -6.83 -13.96 -8.14
N ASP A 33 -7.57 -13.53 -9.16
CA ASP A 33 -8.53 -12.42 -9.03
C ASP A 33 -9.61 -12.75 -7.98
N GLU A 34 -10.05 -14.01 -7.92
CA GLU A 34 -10.97 -14.52 -6.91
C GLU A 34 -10.39 -14.46 -5.49
N ASP A 35 -9.11 -14.77 -5.33
CA ASP A 35 -8.42 -14.65 -4.05
C ASP A 35 -8.25 -13.19 -3.61
N VAL A 36 -7.98 -12.27 -4.54
CA VAL A 36 -7.94 -10.83 -4.25
C VAL A 36 -9.29 -10.36 -3.72
N VAL A 37 -10.39 -10.75 -4.38
CA VAL A 37 -11.76 -10.42 -3.92
C VAL A 37 -12.02 -11.00 -2.53
N SER A 38 -11.62 -12.25 -2.29
CA SER A 38 -11.79 -12.94 -1.02
C SER A 38 -11.01 -12.28 0.12
N ILE A 39 -9.76 -11.89 -0.13
CA ILE A 39 -8.91 -11.13 0.81
C ILE A 39 -9.54 -9.77 1.14
N LEU A 40 -10.08 -9.07 0.13
CA LEU A 40 -10.72 -7.77 0.30
C LEU A 40 -12.01 -7.88 1.13
N GLY A 41 -12.82 -8.91 0.92
CA GLY A 41 -14.01 -9.21 1.70
C GLY A 41 -15.16 -8.20 1.53
N HIS A 42 -15.27 -7.56 0.37
CA HIS A 42 -16.31 -6.54 0.09
C HIS A 42 -17.52 -7.08 -0.66
N ARG A 43 -17.32 -8.17 -1.41
CA ARG A 43 -18.30 -8.91 -2.20
C ARG A 43 -17.83 -10.36 -2.31
N ALA A 44 -18.74 -11.28 -2.66
CA ALA A 44 -18.37 -12.64 -2.98
C ALA A 44 -17.78 -12.75 -4.41
N PRO A 45 -16.87 -13.70 -4.68
CA PRO A 45 -16.47 -14.02 -6.05
C PRO A 45 -17.69 -14.33 -6.94
N GLY A 46 -17.71 -13.73 -8.14
CA GLY A 46 -18.84 -13.83 -9.07
C GLY A 46 -20.06 -12.95 -8.76
N GLU A 47 -20.09 -12.26 -7.61
CA GLU A 47 -21.11 -11.25 -7.32
C GLU A 47 -20.88 -9.99 -8.20
N GLU A 48 -21.98 -9.45 -8.75
CA GLU A 48 -21.98 -8.18 -9.47
C GLU A 48 -21.46 -7.03 -8.59
N TYR A 49 -20.79 -6.05 -9.20
CA TYR A 49 -20.36 -4.85 -8.48
C TYR A 49 -21.57 -4.03 -8.04
N PRO A 50 -21.76 -3.79 -6.73
CA PRO A 50 -22.88 -2.96 -6.30
C PRO A 50 -22.58 -1.48 -6.56
N SER A 51 -23.62 -0.72 -6.90
CA SER A 51 -23.50 0.70 -7.24
C SER A 51 -23.88 1.60 -6.06
N ALA A 52 -23.17 2.73 -5.92
CA ALA A 52 -23.52 3.83 -5.01
C ALA A 52 -24.40 4.90 -5.68
N HIS A 53 -24.36 4.98 -7.01
CA HIS A 53 -25.20 5.86 -7.83
C HIS A 53 -25.39 5.24 -9.23
N PRO A 54 -26.34 5.71 -10.05
CA PRO A 54 -26.49 5.27 -11.43
C PRO A 54 -25.20 5.47 -12.25
N PRO A 55 -25.00 4.73 -13.35
CA PRO A 55 -23.91 4.99 -14.29
C PRO A 55 -23.89 6.45 -14.75
N LEU A 56 -22.70 7.02 -14.98
CA LEU A 56 -22.56 8.43 -15.36
C LEU A 56 -23.27 8.77 -16.69
N GLU A 57 -23.37 7.81 -17.61
CA GLU A 57 -24.10 7.97 -18.88
C GLU A 57 -25.62 8.15 -18.69
N GLU A 58 -26.16 7.73 -17.54
CA GLU A 58 -27.58 7.87 -17.19
C GLU A 58 -27.86 9.17 -16.42
N MET A 59 -26.84 9.95 -16.09
CA MET A 59 -26.97 11.19 -15.32
C MET A 59 -27.14 12.39 -16.25
N ASP A 60 -28.18 13.20 -16.01
CA ASP A 60 -28.43 14.45 -16.74
C ASP A 60 -27.63 15.60 -16.11
N GLU A 61 -26.31 15.52 -16.21
CA GLU A 61 -25.42 16.52 -15.63
C GLU A 61 -25.23 17.74 -16.56
N PRO A 62 -25.20 18.98 -16.03
CA PRO A 62 -25.00 20.18 -16.86
C PRO A 62 -23.60 20.22 -17.47
N GLU A 63 -23.42 20.99 -18.55
CA GLU A 63 -22.11 21.24 -19.18
C GLU A 63 -21.08 21.74 -18.15
N ASP A 64 -19.93 21.06 -18.06
CA ASP A 64 -18.82 21.42 -17.21
C ASP A 64 -17.49 21.09 -17.92
N PRO A 65 -16.70 22.11 -18.33
CA PRO A 65 -15.47 21.89 -19.09
C PRO A 65 -14.41 21.11 -18.31
N ILE A 66 -14.43 21.12 -16.97
CA ILE A 66 -13.49 20.31 -16.18
C ILE A 66 -13.88 18.84 -16.23
N ARG A 67 -15.18 18.52 -16.16
CA ARG A 67 -15.66 17.14 -16.25
C ARG A 67 -15.34 16.53 -17.61
N GLU A 68 -15.44 17.30 -18.69
CA GLU A 68 -15.11 16.86 -20.05
C GLU A 68 -13.60 16.61 -20.26
N LEU A 69 -12.74 17.33 -19.53
CA LEU A 69 -11.28 17.16 -19.62
C LEU A 69 -10.75 15.99 -18.79
N VAL A 70 -11.46 15.60 -17.72
CA VAL A 70 -10.99 14.61 -16.75
C VAL A 70 -11.70 13.28 -16.94
N GLU A 71 -11.04 12.36 -17.63
CA GLU A 71 -11.57 11.02 -17.89
C GLU A 71 -11.87 10.25 -16.59
N PRO A 72 -13.12 9.82 -16.33
CA PRO A 72 -13.43 9.03 -15.14
C PRO A 72 -12.81 7.64 -15.21
N VAL A 73 -12.42 7.07 -14.05
CA VAL A 73 -12.04 5.65 -13.95
C VAL A 73 -13.25 4.74 -14.20
N ASP A 74 -13.01 3.48 -14.57
CA ASP A 74 -14.08 2.56 -15.00
C ASP A 74 -15.17 2.38 -13.94
N GLY A 75 -14.78 2.25 -12.67
CA GLY A 75 -15.72 2.10 -11.58
C GLY A 75 -16.50 3.39 -11.27
N ALA A 76 -15.95 4.56 -11.61
CA ALA A 76 -16.70 5.82 -11.50
C ALA A 76 -17.77 5.90 -12.58
N LYS A 77 -17.45 5.52 -13.83
CA LYS A 77 -18.42 5.44 -14.94
C LYS A 77 -19.59 4.52 -14.63
N ALA A 78 -19.31 3.36 -14.05
CA ALA A 78 -20.32 2.36 -13.70
C ALA A 78 -21.07 2.66 -12.39
N GLY A 79 -20.61 3.65 -11.62
CA GLY A 79 -21.21 4.01 -10.34
C GLY A 79 -20.90 3.07 -9.19
N ASP A 80 -19.84 2.26 -9.27
CA ASP A 80 -19.40 1.32 -8.23
C ASP A 80 -19.25 2.00 -6.87
N ARG A 81 -19.51 1.29 -5.77
CA ARG A 81 -19.19 1.83 -4.44
C ARG A 81 -17.69 2.11 -4.28
N VAL A 82 -17.37 3.02 -3.36
CA VAL A 82 -15.99 3.20 -2.88
C VAL A 82 -15.71 2.19 -1.78
N ARG A 83 -14.63 1.42 -1.93
CA ARG A 83 -14.15 0.40 -0.98
C ARG A 83 -12.68 0.63 -0.67
N TYR A 84 -12.08 -0.22 0.17
CA TYR A 84 -10.71 -0.01 0.64
C TYR A 84 -9.86 -1.28 0.72
N ILE A 85 -8.55 -1.10 0.64
CA ILE A 85 -7.55 -2.05 1.15
C ILE A 85 -6.64 -1.33 2.12
N GLN A 86 -6.31 -1.97 3.23
CA GLN A 86 -5.48 -1.38 4.28
C GLN A 86 -4.34 -2.32 4.67
N PHE A 87 -3.14 -1.76 4.74
CA PHE A 87 -1.93 -2.46 5.13
C PHE A 87 -1.37 -1.94 6.46
N THR A 88 -0.74 -2.82 7.21
CA THR A 88 0.17 -2.49 8.31
C THR A 88 1.56 -2.93 7.89
N ASP A 89 2.57 -2.08 8.02
CA ASP A 89 3.95 -2.41 7.65
C ASP A 89 4.84 -2.47 8.89
N SER A 90 5.56 -3.57 9.09
CA SER A 90 6.49 -3.72 10.20
C SER A 90 7.63 -2.71 10.12
N MET A 91 7.98 -2.12 11.26
CA MET A 91 9.19 -1.30 11.39
C MET A 91 10.46 -2.15 11.28
N TYR A 92 10.38 -3.48 11.24
CA TYR A 92 11.50 -4.39 11.00
C TYR A 92 11.61 -4.71 9.50
N PHE A 93 12.07 -3.71 8.77
CA PHE A 93 12.46 -3.78 7.35
C PHE A 93 11.38 -4.24 6.37
N ALA A 94 10.09 -4.02 6.65
CA ALA A 94 9.06 -4.20 5.62
C ALA A 94 9.42 -3.35 4.37
N PRO A 95 9.15 -3.86 3.15
CA PRO A 95 9.60 -3.21 1.93
C PRO A 95 8.92 -1.84 1.73
N ALA A 96 7.60 -1.80 1.89
CA ALA A 96 6.81 -0.57 1.91
C ALA A 96 6.60 -0.03 3.34
N GLN A 97 6.25 1.25 3.43
CA GLN A 97 6.00 1.97 4.68
C GLN A 97 4.88 3.01 4.50
N PRO A 98 4.25 3.52 5.57
CA PRO A 98 3.01 4.29 5.45
C PRO A 98 3.08 5.53 4.53
N TYR A 99 4.03 6.44 4.75
CA TYR A 99 4.16 7.62 3.87
C TYR A 99 4.67 7.29 2.48
N LEU A 100 5.43 6.20 2.32
CA LEU A 100 5.86 5.72 1.01
C LEU A 100 4.63 5.36 0.19
N ARG A 101 3.78 4.47 0.73
CA ARG A 101 2.59 3.98 0.07
C ARG A 101 1.73 5.14 -0.44
N SER A 102 1.35 6.07 0.42
CA SER A 102 0.48 7.19 0.01
C SER A 102 1.12 8.08 -1.07
N ARG A 103 2.44 8.33 -1.02
CA ARG A 103 3.13 9.07 -2.09
C ARG A 103 3.14 8.29 -3.40
N ALA A 104 3.48 7.00 -3.35
CA ALA A 104 3.50 6.13 -4.51
C ALA A 104 2.12 6.00 -5.16
N TYR A 105 1.08 5.83 -4.34
CA TYR A 105 -0.29 5.66 -4.81
C TYR A 105 -0.77 6.90 -5.59
N LEU A 106 -0.48 8.10 -5.08
CA LEU A 106 -0.84 9.35 -5.75
C LEU A 106 0.04 9.67 -6.97
N CYS A 107 1.14 8.95 -7.18
CA CYS A 107 1.93 9.03 -8.41
C CYS A 107 1.49 8.00 -9.46
N ARG A 108 1.12 6.79 -9.04
CA ARG A 108 0.83 5.65 -9.93
C ARG A 108 -0.65 5.48 -10.26
N TYR A 109 -1.56 5.78 -9.34
CA TYR A 109 -2.97 5.41 -9.47
C TYR A 109 -3.88 6.63 -9.61
N ARG A 110 -4.88 6.51 -10.49
CA ARG A 110 -5.90 7.53 -10.73
C ARG A 110 -7.05 7.37 -9.74
N GLY A 111 -7.67 8.47 -9.32
CA GLY A 111 -8.88 8.43 -8.48
C GLY A 111 -8.68 7.78 -7.11
N ALA A 112 -7.48 7.92 -6.53
CA ALA A 112 -7.10 7.30 -5.26
C ALA A 112 -7.24 8.27 -4.08
N ASP A 113 -7.89 7.82 -3.01
CA ASP A 113 -7.87 8.47 -1.70
C ASP A 113 -6.94 7.69 -0.75
N ALA A 114 -5.83 8.28 -0.31
CA ALA A 114 -4.81 7.57 0.47
C ALA A 114 -4.61 8.19 1.87
N GLY A 115 -4.82 7.37 2.90
CA GLY A 115 -4.63 7.76 4.30
C GLY A 115 -3.35 7.16 4.90
N THR A 116 -2.54 7.98 5.59
CA THR A 116 -1.33 7.54 6.27
C THR A 116 -1.47 7.64 7.80
N LEU A 117 -1.21 6.55 8.51
CA LEU A 117 -1.06 6.52 9.97
C LEU A 117 0.21 5.73 10.32
N SER A 118 0.64 5.76 11.58
CA SER A 118 1.83 4.99 12.01
C SER A 118 1.64 3.47 11.84
N GLY A 119 0.53 2.93 12.34
CA GLY A 119 0.26 1.49 12.34
C GLY A 119 -0.60 0.98 11.20
N ARG A 120 -1.01 1.85 10.26
CA ARG A 120 -1.83 1.46 9.12
C ARG A 120 -1.74 2.48 7.99
N GLN A 121 -1.91 2.00 6.76
CA GLN A 121 -2.03 2.82 5.57
C GLN A 121 -3.15 2.27 4.70
N ILE A 122 -4.02 3.16 4.22
CA ILE A 122 -5.25 2.80 3.50
C ILE A 122 -5.27 3.47 2.13
N ILE A 123 -5.86 2.78 1.15
CA ILE A 123 -6.34 3.39 -0.09
C ILE A 123 -7.82 3.08 -0.25
N GLU A 124 -8.61 4.11 -0.53
CA GLU A 124 -10.01 4.02 -0.92
C GLU A 124 -10.14 4.40 -2.41
N ALA A 125 -10.86 3.58 -3.17
CA ALA A 125 -11.10 3.76 -4.60
C ALA A 125 -12.39 3.04 -5.01
N ARG A 126 -12.84 3.26 -6.25
CA ARG A 126 -14.00 2.55 -6.82
C ARG A 126 -13.71 1.04 -6.90
N GLU A 127 -14.69 0.22 -6.54
CA GLU A 127 -14.50 -1.21 -6.22
C GLU A 127 -13.74 -2.00 -7.30
N ARG A 128 -14.12 -1.92 -8.58
CA ARG A 128 -13.39 -2.63 -9.65
C ARG A 128 -11.97 -2.12 -9.90
N ASP A 129 -11.74 -0.82 -9.70
CA ASP A 129 -10.42 -0.21 -9.89
C ASP A 129 -9.51 -0.56 -8.70
N LEU A 130 -10.09 -0.59 -7.49
CA LEU A 130 -9.43 -1.04 -6.26
C LEU A 130 -8.96 -2.49 -6.37
N GLU A 131 -9.75 -3.39 -6.95
CA GLU A 131 -9.34 -4.80 -7.15
C GLU A 131 -8.08 -4.90 -8.02
N LYS A 132 -8.04 -4.18 -9.14
CA LYS A 132 -6.86 -4.11 -10.03
C LYS A 132 -5.62 -3.57 -9.29
N ILE A 133 -5.78 -2.47 -8.54
CA ILE A 133 -4.72 -1.89 -7.72
C ILE A 133 -4.27 -2.90 -6.66
N SER A 134 -5.21 -3.54 -5.96
CA SER A 134 -4.93 -4.47 -4.88
C SER A 134 -4.12 -5.68 -5.34
N LYS A 135 -4.39 -6.20 -6.55
CA LYS A 135 -3.58 -7.28 -7.14
C LYS A 135 -2.11 -6.87 -7.26
N GLU A 136 -1.81 -5.70 -7.82
CA GLU A 136 -0.43 -5.19 -7.88
C GLU A 136 0.18 -5.02 -6.49
N LEU A 137 -0.57 -4.45 -5.53
CA LEU A 137 -0.09 -4.24 -4.16
C LEU A 137 0.22 -5.55 -3.42
N LEU A 138 -0.49 -6.64 -3.73
CA LEU A 138 -0.29 -7.96 -3.11
C LEU A 138 0.78 -8.78 -3.81
N GLU A 139 0.88 -8.67 -5.14
CA GLU A 139 1.79 -9.50 -5.95
C GLU A 139 3.22 -8.98 -6.00
N THR A 140 3.42 -7.68 -5.81
CA THR A 140 4.72 -7.04 -5.99
C THR A 140 5.52 -6.85 -4.70
N GLU A 141 6.70 -6.25 -4.84
CA GLU A 141 7.56 -5.83 -3.73
C GLU A 141 6.94 -4.78 -2.79
N PHE A 142 5.73 -4.28 -3.03
CA PHE A 142 4.95 -3.59 -2.00
C PHE A 142 4.65 -4.48 -0.78
N PHE A 143 4.66 -5.80 -0.95
CA PHE A 143 4.17 -6.75 0.02
C PHE A 143 5.16 -7.86 0.32
N ASP A 144 5.44 -8.01 1.61
CA ASP A 144 6.05 -9.20 2.20
C ASP A 144 5.05 -9.82 3.17
N PRO A 145 4.72 -11.11 3.07
CA PRO A 145 3.62 -11.68 3.83
C PRO A 145 3.91 -11.86 5.33
N ALA A 146 5.16 -11.73 5.77
CA ALA A 146 5.51 -11.77 7.19
C ALA A 146 5.61 -10.37 7.83
N ARG A 147 6.09 -9.38 7.07
CA ARG A 147 6.39 -8.02 7.51
C ARG A 147 5.32 -7.00 7.10
N SER A 148 4.42 -7.35 6.19
CA SER A 148 3.24 -6.57 5.85
C SER A 148 1.97 -7.37 6.17
N GLY A 149 0.98 -6.67 6.70
CA GLY A 149 -0.29 -7.26 7.11
C GLY A 149 -1.48 -6.63 6.41
N ILE A 150 -2.41 -7.45 5.91
CA ILE A 150 -3.66 -6.97 5.28
C ILE A 150 -4.75 -6.85 6.36
N ARG A 151 -5.05 -5.63 6.81
CA ARG A 151 -5.78 -5.41 8.07
C ARG A 151 -6.70 -4.19 8.03
N GLY A 152 -8.01 -4.41 7.91
CA GLY A 152 -9.03 -3.35 8.01
C GLY A 152 -9.29 -2.86 9.44
N LYS A 153 -9.13 -3.74 10.43
CA LYS A 153 -9.26 -3.44 11.88
C LYS A 153 -8.21 -4.18 12.71
N SER A 154 -8.12 -3.83 14.00
CA SER A 154 -7.18 -4.43 14.94
C SER A 154 -5.74 -4.44 14.41
N VAL A 155 -5.29 -3.27 13.95
CA VAL A 155 -4.06 -3.08 13.16
C VAL A 155 -2.77 -3.10 13.98
N HIS A 156 -2.85 -3.44 15.27
CA HIS A 156 -1.68 -3.44 16.14
C HIS A 156 -0.64 -4.45 15.61
N GLY A 157 0.65 -4.07 15.57
CA GLY A 157 1.71 -4.94 15.06
C GLY A 157 2.95 -4.22 14.53
N HIS A 158 2.81 -3.06 13.86
CA HIS A 158 3.93 -2.40 13.16
C HIS A 158 5.17 -2.16 14.03
N SER A 159 4.98 -1.85 15.31
CA SER A 159 6.04 -1.51 16.27
C SER A 159 6.34 -2.63 17.27
N LEU A 160 5.73 -3.80 17.09
CA LEU A 160 5.95 -4.94 17.98
C LEU A 160 7.16 -5.74 17.50
N ARG A 161 7.78 -6.44 18.45
CA ARG A 161 8.72 -7.52 18.11
C ARG A 161 7.99 -8.53 17.22
N LEU A 162 8.72 -9.09 16.28
CA LEU A 162 8.29 -10.25 15.52
C LEU A 162 8.17 -11.45 16.47
N ASP A 163 7.35 -12.43 16.10
CA ASP A 163 7.30 -13.71 16.81
C ASP A 163 8.49 -14.61 16.44
N GLU A 164 8.52 -15.82 17.02
CA GLU A 164 9.62 -16.79 16.81
C GLU A 164 9.76 -17.26 15.35
N ASP A 165 8.72 -17.08 14.54
CA ASP A 165 8.68 -17.44 13.13
C ASP A 165 8.98 -16.23 12.22
N GLY A 166 9.30 -15.06 12.81
CA GLY A 166 9.59 -13.83 12.08
C GLY A 166 8.35 -13.10 11.56
N MET A 167 7.15 -13.48 12.01
CA MET A 167 5.89 -12.90 11.60
C MET A 167 5.55 -11.67 12.44
N MET A 168 4.98 -10.65 11.80
CA MET A 168 4.45 -9.49 12.50
C MET A 168 3.18 -9.85 13.27
N PHE A 169 3.13 -9.47 14.55
CA PHE A 169 1.96 -9.67 15.41
C PHE A 169 0.66 -9.24 14.71
N ASP A 170 -0.34 -10.12 14.71
CA ASP A 170 -1.72 -9.81 14.34
C ASP A 170 -2.67 -10.32 15.44
N MET A 171 -3.44 -9.42 16.04
CA MET A 171 -4.42 -9.79 17.07
C MET A 171 -5.45 -10.82 16.56
N LEU A 172 -5.78 -10.79 15.26
CA LEU A 172 -6.79 -11.67 14.66
C LEU A 172 -6.19 -12.88 13.92
N ARG A 173 -4.85 -12.93 13.83
CA ARG A 173 -4.07 -13.97 13.13
C ARG A 173 -4.60 -14.26 11.72
N ARG A 174 -4.77 -13.22 10.90
CA ARG A 174 -5.29 -13.35 9.53
C ARG A 174 -4.30 -14.02 8.58
N GLN A 175 -3.01 -13.82 8.82
CA GLN A 175 -1.92 -14.46 8.09
C GLN A 175 -1.19 -15.43 9.01
N ILE A 176 -1.00 -16.67 8.56
CA ILE A 176 -0.38 -17.75 9.34
C ILE A 176 0.73 -18.38 8.52
N LEU A 177 1.91 -18.55 9.13
CA LEU A 177 2.99 -19.34 8.53
C LEU A 177 2.69 -20.83 8.66
N ASN A 178 2.60 -21.52 7.54
CA ASN A 178 2.57 -22.96 7.47
C ASN A 178 4.02 -23.49 7.59
N LYS A 179 4.34 -24.13 8.72
CA LYS A 179 5.72 -24.59 9.01
C LYS A 179 6.16 -25.77 8.14
N GLU A 180 5.23 -26.51 7.55
CA GLU A 180 5.54 -27.64 6.68
C GLU A 180 5.98 -27.18 5.29
N THR A 181 5.34 -26.11 4.78
CA THR A 181 5.60 -25.57 3.43
C THR A 181 6.51 -24.34 3.43
N GLY A 182 6.66 -23.67 4.58
CA GLY A 182 7.33 -22.38 4.70
C GLY A 182 6.57 -21.22 4.05
N GLN A 183 5.31 -21.43 3.66
CA GLN A 183 4.45 -20.43 3.01
C GLN A 183 3.58 -19.73 4.05
N VAL A 184 3.29 -18.45 3.82
CA VAL A 184 2.26 -17.74 4.58
C VAL A 184 0.94 -17.86 3.86
N GLU A 185 -0.12 -18.18 4.60
CA GLU A 185 -1.48 -18.26 4.09
C GLU A 185 -2.34 -17.19 4.78
N ALA A 186 -3.14 -16.46 3.99
CA ALA A 186 -4.26 -15.69 4.53
C ALA A 186 -5.42 -16.66 4.80
N VAL A 187 -5.75 -16.87 6.07
CA VAL A 187 -6.86 -17.72 6.51
C VAL A 187 -8.14 -16.92 6.77
N LYS A 188 -8.04 -15.60 6.72
CA LYS A 188 -9.11 -14.64 6.96
C LYS A 188 -8.97 -13.46 6.02
N ASN A 189 -10.10 -12.84 5.68
CA ASN A 189 -10.12 -11.58 4.94
C ASN A 189 -9.55 -10.43 5.79
N GLN A 190 -9.44 -9.23 5.20
CA GLN A 190 -8.83 -8.09 5.88
C GLN A 190 -9.58 -7.64 7.16
N ILE A 191 -10.89 -7.90 7.28
CA ILE A 191 -11.68 -7.52 8.46
C ILE A 191 -11.68 -8.61 9.55
N GLY A 192 -11.26 -9.83 9.21
CA GLY A 192 -11.03 -10.93 10.13
C GLY A 192 -12.06 -12.07 10.06
N ASP A 193 -12.89 -12.10 9.03
CA ASP A 193 -13.79 -13.23 8.76
C ASP A 193 -13.00 -14.37 8.13
N GLU A 194 -13.33 -15.60 8.49
CA GLU A 194 -12.67 -16.81 7.96
C GLU A 194 -12.95 -16.95 6.46
N LEU A 195 -11.91 -17.32 5.71
CA LEU A 195 -12.07 -17.68 4.30
C LEU A 195 -12.47 -19.15 4.21
N ASP A 196 -13.31 -19.49 3.24
CA ASP A 196 -13.68 -20.88 2.97
C ASP A 196 -12.44 -21.71 2.61
N GLU A 197 -11.53 -21.12 1.82
CA GLU A 197 -10.23 -21.68 1.49
C GLU A 197 -9.11 -20.67 1.80
N PRO A 198 -8.00 -21.08 2.44
CA PRO A 198 -6.85 -20.20 2.67
C PRO A 198 -6.19 -19.77 1.36
N VAL A 199 -5.78 -18.50 1.29
CA VAL A 199 -5.05 -17.96 0.14
C VAL A 199 -3.55 -18.00 0.40
N ALA A 200 -2.80 -18.67 -0.49
CA ALA A 200 -1.34 -18.69 -0.40
C ALA A 200 -0.73 -17.33 -0.80
N LEU A 201 0.11 -16.77 0.08
CA LEU A 201 0.76 -15.47 -0.10
C LEU A 201 2.27 -15.57 -0.37
N GLY A 202 2.78 -16.78 -0.62
CA GLY A 202 4.21 -17.00 -0.84
C GLY A 202 5.00 -17.18 0.47
N ALA A 203 6.30 -17.45 0.31
CA ALA A 203 7.24 -17.47 1.42
C ALA A 203 7.57 -16.03 1.88
N PRO A 204 7.87 -15.82 3.17
CA PRO A 204 8.50 -14.58 3.64
C PRO A 204 9.83 -14.32 2.91
N LEU A 205 10.11 -13.05 2.62
CA LEU A 205 11.43 -12.63 2.15
C LEU A 205 12.47 -12.83 3.27
N ASP A 206 13.69 -13.20 2.88
CA ASP A 206 14.80 -13.27 3.82
C ASP A 206 15.26 -11.86 4.26
N GLU A 207 16.01 -11.80 5.36
CA GLU A 207 16.49 -10.54 5.95
C GLU A 207 17.39 -9.72 5.02
N GLU A 208 18.17 -10.38 4.16
CA GLU A 208 19.04 -9.70 3.20
C GLU A 208 18.19 -8.98 2.15
N THR A 209 17.23 -9.68 1.56
CA THR A 209 16.29 -9.13 0.58
C THR A 209 15.40 -8.05 1.19
N LEU A 210 14.96 -8.20 2.44
CA LEU A 210 14.20 -7.16 3.14
C LEU A 210 15.04 -5.89 3.33
N LYS A 211 16.30 -6.00 3.77
CA LYS A 211 17.18 -4.83 3.90
C LYS A 211 17.51 -4.20 2.55
N ASP A 212 17.58 -5.01 1.49
CA ASP A 212 17.72 -4.55 0.12
C ASP A 212 16.49 -3.72 -0.32
N LYS A 213 15.28 -4.20 -0.07
CA LYS A 213 14.05 -3.58 -0.59
C LYS A 213 13.41 -2.52 0.31
N THR A 214 13.82 -2.47 1.57
CA THR A 214 13.15 -1.62 2.55
C THR A 214 13.26 -0.13 2.25
N THR A 215 12.25 0.60 2.70
CA THR A 215 12.16 2.06 2.62
C THR A 215 12.21 2.74 3.98
N ILE A 216 12.42 1.97 5.06
CA ILE A 216 12.61 2.51 6.42
C ILE A 216 14.10 2.71 6.72
N TYR A 217 14.43 3.88 7.26
CA TYR A 217 15.75 4.12 7.82
C TYR A 217 15.82 3.58 9.25
N ARG A 218 16.88 2.85 9.59
CA ARG A 218 17.15 2.34 10.94
C ARG A 218 18.64 2.27 11.22
N LYS A 219 19.01 2.34 12.50
CA LYS A 219 20.42 2.27 12.93
C LYS A 219 21.09 0.91 12.60
N ASP A 220 20.32 -0.17 12.58
CA ASP A 220 20.73 -1.53 12.24
C ASP A 220 20.53 -1.88 10.74
N GLY A 221 20.23 -0.85 9.92
CA GLY A 221 20.27 -0.83 8.46
C GLY A 221 20.98 0.45 8.01
N GLU A 222 20.41 1.19 7.05
CA GLU A 222 20.85 2.55 6.75
C GLU A 222 20.20 3.56 7.70
N ALA A 223 21.00 4.36 8.41
CA ALA A 223 20.48 5.36 9.34
C ALA A 223 20.19 6.69 8.62
N TYR A 224 19.01 7.28 8.88
CA TYR A 224 18.60 8.53 8.21
C TYR A 224 19.61 9.68 8.39
N ARG A 225 20.26 9.74 9.56
CA ARG A 225 21.29 10.75 9.87
C ARG A 225 22.53 10.68 8.97
N ASP A 226 22.76 9.56 8.31
CA ASP A 226 23.90 9.32 7.44
C ASP A 226 23.58 9.65 5.97
N ASP A 227 22.29 9.71 5.59
CA ASP A 227 21.84 10.26 4.30
C ASP A 227 21.71 11.79 4.39
N LYS A 228 22.86 12.46 4.29
CA LYS A 228 23.00 13.91 4.50
C LYS A 228 22.13 14.72 3.55
N ASP A 229 21.99 14.29 2.30
CA ASP A 229 21.20 14.99 1.29
C ASP A 229 19.71 14.95 1.65
N ALA A 230 19.21 13.81 2.12
CA ALA A 230 17.84 13.68 2.60
C ALA A 230 17.57 14.51 3.87
N VAL A 231 18.56 14.63 4.76
CA VAL A 231 18.49 15.49 5.96
C VAL A 231 18.50 16.97 5.57
N GLU A 232 19.41 17.38 4.68
CA GLU A 232 19.55 18.76 4.22
C GLU A 232 18.24 19.27 3.61
N VAL A 233 17.64 18.50 2.70
CA VAL A 233 16.38 18.90 2.05
C VAL A 233 15.24 19.00 3.07
N CYS A 234 15.17 18.10 4.05
CA CYS A 234 14.18 18.17 5.12
C CYS A 234 14.34 19.45 5.97
N GLN A 235 15.57 19.78 6.37
CA GLN A 235 15.88 21.00 7.11
C GLN A 235 15.62 22.26 6.28
N ARG A 236 15.95 22.25 4.99
CA ARG A 236 15.64 23.33 4.05
C ARG A 236 14.14 23.60 3.97
N ILE A 237 13.32 22.55 3.83
CA ILE A 237 11.85 22.69 3.81
C ILE A 237 11.35 23.31 5.12
N HIS A 238 11.88 22.86 6.26
CA HIS A 238 11.52 23.43 7.56
C HIS A 238 11.81 24.94 7.61
N VAL A 239 13.05 25.34 7.30
CA VAL A 239 13.47 26.75 7.34
C VAL A 239 12.65 27.62 6.40
N LEU A 240 12.47 27.19 5.13
CA LEU A 240 11.71 27.96 4.15
C LEU A 240 10.24 28.12 4.54
N ARG A 241 9.62 27.09 5.13
CA ARG A 241 8.25 27.20 5.66
C ARG A 241 8.16 28.12 6.87
N SER A 242 9.16 28.08 7.76
CA SER A 242 9.23 28.98 8.91
C SER A 242 9.40 30.45 8.50
N GLN A 243 10.32 30.70 7.57
CA GLN A 243 10.54 32.04 7.01
C GLN A 243 9.29 32.52 6.29
N GLY A 244 8.74 31.73 5.36
CA GLY A 244 7.55 32.09 4.62
C GLY A 244 6.31 32.34 5.49
N GLY A 245 6.18 31.63 6.60
CA GLY A 245 5.10 31.85 7.58
C GLY A 245 5.27 33.10 8.43
N PHE A 246 6.49 33.61 8.60
CA PHE A 246 6.76 34.88 9.27
C PHE A 246 6.69 36.06 8.28
N TYR A 247 7.43 35.97 7.18
CA TYR A 247 7.45 36.93 6.08
C TYR A 247 7.88 36.24 4.77
N PRO A 248 7.00 36.18 3.74
CA PRO A 248 7.22 35.40 2.52
C PRO A 248 8.20 36.07 1.55
N GLU A 249 9.50 35.97 1.85
CA GLU A 249 10.66 36.31 0.99
C GLU A 249 11.21 35.09 0.23
#